data_AF-A0A938IKX0-F1
#
_entry.id   AF-A0A938IKX0-F1
#
_cell.length_a   1.000
_cell.length_b   1.000
_cell.length_c   1.000
_cell.angle_alpha   90.00
_cell.angle_beta   90.00
_cell.angle_gamma   90.00
#
_symmetry.space_group_name_H-M   'P 1'
#
loop_
_entity.id
_entity.type
_entity.pdbx_description
1 polymer ?
#
loop_
_entity_poly.entity_id
_entity_poly.type
_entity_poly.pdbx_seq_one_letter_code
_entity_poly.pdbx_strand_id
1 'polypeptide(L)'
;MCRFAAVTLALSGAIVGDSTSMDAEEPVRFKGLVSAGVAVRSEVTPVFEAEVAEALAAIPPVIWSSVRRSGWRCELVEFVVDRAPELKSARPRGWPEGVTWEQVDAVHLPADKLLILAEKRRTRAGTVVAADRVAGVLRHEVGHAYDVLGAEDARRSYRSSQDPFRAAYMADRGAISAEDAARMAYYLQARDAGRQEVFAESFAAALGGGSDPAREADLSRCFPRVMTWMRGELERVSRDSAAPSSAAGSGPETAMRTRRGPRWFRR
;
A
#
# COMPACT_ATOMS: atom_id res chain seq x y z
N MET A 1 -27.54 -6.89 23.22
CA MET A 1 -28.53 -5.84 23.52
C MET A 1 -27.78 -4.68 24.20
N CYS A 2 -27.36 -3.69 23.44
CA CYS A 2 -26.74 -2.46 23.96
C CYS A 2 -27.56 -1.27 23.48
N ARG A 3 -28.22 -0.60 24.43
CA ARG A 3 -28.97 0.63 24.23
C ARG A 3 -27.99 1.79 24.24
N PHE A 4 -27.95 2.60 23.18
CA PHE A 4 -27.39 3.94 23.23
C PHE A 4 -28.54 4.94 23.42
N ALA A 5 -28.46 5.67 24.52
CA ALA A 5 -29.39 6.73 24.86
C ALA A 5 -29.09 7.99 24.03
N ALA A 6 -30.15 8.57 23.46
CA ALA A 6 -30.09 9.87 22.81
C ALA A 6 -30.00 10.98 23.87
N VAL A 7 -29.03 11.88 23.70
CA VAL A 7 -28.97 13.15 24.43
C VAL A 7 -29.47 14.23 23.49
N THR A 8 -30.67 14.74 23.78
CA THR A 8 -31.25 15.92 23.15
C THR A 8 -30.68 17.15 23.84
N LEU A 9 -29.93 17.99 23.11
CA LEU A 9 -29.52 19.31 23.56
C LEU A 9 -30.28 20.37 22.76
N ALA A 10 -31.07 21.16 23.49
CA ALA A 10 -31.86 22.27 22.97
C ALA A 10 -30.96 23.45 22.60
N LEU A 11 -31.11 23.95 21.37
CA LEU A 11 -30.56 25.22 20.91
C LEU A 11 -31.53 26.35 21.26
N SER A 12 -31.03 27.40 21.91
CA SER A 12 -31.66 28.72 21.87
C SER A 12 -30.58 29.79 22.04
N GLY A 13 -30.44 30.64 21.03
CA GLY A 13 -29.44 31.70 20.98
C GLY A 13 -29.37 32.31 19.59
N ALA A 14 -30.22 33.30 19.34
CA ALA A 14 -30.15 34.14 18.14
C ALA A 14 -28.94 35.08 18.26
N ILE A 15 -27.96 34.91 17.38
CA ILE A 15 -26.89 35.89 17.14
C ILE A 15 -27.11 36.44 15.74
N VAL A 16 -27.53 37.70 15.67
CA VAL A 16 -27.49 38.51 14.45
C VAL A 16 -26.08 39.07 14.37
N GLY A 17 -25.24 38.43 13.57
CA GLY A 17 -23.83 38.77 13.37
C GLY A 17 -23.55 39.06 11.91
N ASP A 18 -23.00 40.25 11.70
CA ASP A 18 -22.55 40.92 10.48
C ASP A 18 -21.90 39.99 9.43
N SER A 19 -22.36 40.09 8.18
CA SER A 19 -21.88 39.31 7.04
C SER A 19 -20.58 39.91 6.49
N THR A 20 -19.47 39.69 7.18
CA THR A 20 -18.16 39.90 6.58
C THR A 20 -17.90 38.71 5.66
N SER A 21 -17.77 38.96 4.35
CA SER A 21 -17.38 37.93 3.39
C SER A 21 -15.98 37.44 3.77
N MET A 22 -15.92 36.27 4.42
CA MET A 22 -14.66 35.55 4.54
C MET A 22 -14.35 35.06 3.13
N ASP A 23 -13.45 35.77 2.47
CA ASP A 23 -12.80 35.29 1.25
C ASP A 23 -12.36 33.86 1.53
N ALA A 24 -12.96 32.91 0.82
CA ALA A 24 -12.64 31.51 0.97
C ALA A 24 -11.17 31.35 0.59
N GLU A 25 -10.29 31.27 1.60
CA GLU A 25 -8.90 30.94 1.37
C GLU A 25 -8.87 29.63 0.58
N GLU A 26 -8.24 29.68 -0.60
CA GLU A 26 -8.08 28.47 -1.40
C GLU A 26 -7.45 27.39 -0.52
N PRO A 27 -8.04 26.18 -0.46
CA PRO A 27 -7.50 25.11 0.36
C PRO A 27 -6.06 24.85 -0.07
N VAL A 28 -5.13 25.04 0.86
CA VAL A 28 -3.70 24.83 0.64
C VAL A 28 -3.48 23.37 0.24
N ARG A 29 -3.38 23.10 -1.07
CA ARG A 29 -3.08 21.76 -1.58
C ARG A 29 -1.69 21.34 -1.13
N PHE A 30 -1.57 20.12 -0.64
CA PHE A 30 -0.32 19.64 -0.07
C PHE A 30 0.70 19.34 -1.18
N LYS A 31 1.62 20.28 -1.45
CA LYS A 31 2.67 20.13 -2.48
C LYS A 31 3.53 18.85 -2.31
N GLY A 32 3.54 18.26 -1.11
CA GLY A 32 4.29 17.04 -0.79
C GLY A 32 3.78 15.77 -1.49
N LEU A 33 2.48 15.65 -1.81
CA LEU A 33 1.95 14.44 -2.44
C LEU A 33 2.38 14.31 -3.91
N VAL A 34 2.37 15.41 -4.65
CA VAL A 34 2.77 15.42 -6.06
C VAL A 34 4.25 15.07 -6.21
N SER A 35 5.13 15.61 -5.35
CA SER A 35 6.55 15.25 -5.34
C SER A 35 6.76 13.78 -4.91
N ALA A 36 5.91 13.28 -4.01
CA ALA A 36 5.83 11.86 -3.64
C ALA A 36 5.24 10.96 -4.74
N GLY A 37 4.76 11.51 -5.87
CA GLY A 37 4.24 10.74 -7.02
C GLY A 37 2.80 10.30 -6.90
N VAL A 38 2.04 10.97 -6.03
CA VAL A 38 0.60 10.78 -5.88
C VAL A 38 -0.10 11.87 -6.68
N ALA A 39 -1.02 11.48 -7.55
CA ALA A 39 -1.83 12.43 -8.31
C ALA A 39 -3.24 12.52 -7.72
N VAL A 40 -3.75 13.74 -7.55
CA VAL A 40 -5.14 13.99 -7.16
C VAL A 40 -5.97 14.14 -8.43
N ARG A 41 -7.00 13.29 -8.61
CA ARG A 41 -7.76 13.18 -9.86
C ARG A 41 -9.20 13.69 -9.78
N SER A 42 -9.74 13.82 -8.58
CA SER A 42 -11.02 14.49 -8.32
C SER A 42 -10.89 15.40 -7.11
N GLU A 43 -11.95 16.13 -6.76
CA GLU A 43 -12.01 16.85 -5.49
C GLU A 43 -11.98 15.83 -4.34
N VAL A 44 -10.94 15.91 -3.52
CA VAL A 44 -10.80 15.21 -2.25
C VAL A 44 -10.45 16.24 -1.19
N THR A 45 -10.76 15.99 0.07
CA THR A 45 -10.49 16.97 1.12
C THR A 45 -8.99 17.03 1.49
N PRO A 46 -8.51 18.18 1.99
CA PRO A 46 -7.17 18.29 2.53
C PRO A 46 -6.88 17.33 3.70
N VAL A 47 -7.91 16.94 4.46
CA VAL A 47 -7.80 15.96 5.55
C VAL A 47 -7.41 14.59 4.99
N PHE A 48 -8.11 14.14 3.94
CA PHE A 48 -7.77 12.89 3.26
C PHE A 48 -6.37 12.93 2.64
N GLU A 49 -5.98 14.05 2.00
CA GLU A 49 -4.61 14.22 1.50
C GLU A 49 -3.56 14.09 2.62
N ALA A 50 -3.80 14.68 3.78
CA ALA A 50 -2.89 14.62 4.92
C ALA A 50 -2.77 13.19 5.49
N GLU A 51 -3.89 12.46 5.62
CA GLU A 51 -3.88 11.06 6.07
C GLU A 51 -3.10 10.15 5.10
N VAL A 52 -3.27 10.35 3.79
CA VAL A 52 -2.49 9.63 2.76
C VAL A 52 -1.00 9.97 2.88
N ALA A 53 -0.66 11.25 3.06
CA ALA A 53 0.73 11.68 3.20
C ALA A 53 1.41 11.07 4.43
N GLU A 54 0.71 11.04 5.57
CA GLU A 54 1.18 10.40 6.80
C GLU A 54 1.36 8.89 6.60
N ALA A 55 0.39 8.22 5.97
CA ALA A 55 0.48 6.80 5.68
C ALA A 55 1.65 6.44 4.75
N LEU A 56 1.93 7.26 3.73
CA LEU A 56 3.10 7.10 2.86
C LEU A 56 4.41 7.30 3.62
N ALA A 57 4.46 8.23 4.57
CA ALA A 57 5.66 8.48 5.36
C ALA A 57 6.08 7.28 6.22
N ALA A 58 5.13 6.41 6.57
CA ALA A 58 5.40 5.14 7.27
C ALA A 58 6.05 4.07 6.37
N ILE A 59 5.99 4.21 5.04
CA ILE A 59 6.57 3.24 4.10
C ILE A 59 8.06 3.57 3.91
N PRO A 60 8.98 2.59 4.04
CA PRO A 60 10.39 2.83 3.78
C PRO A 60 10.62 3.50 2.41
N PRO A 61 11.31 4.66 2.34
CA PRO A 61 11.42 5.44 1.11
C PRO A 61 12.02 4.66 -0.07
N VAL A 62 12.91 3.71 0.21
CA VAL A 62 13.48 2.80 -0.81
C VAL A 62 12.41 1.92 -1.46
N ILE A 63 11.43 1.44 -0.70
CA ILE A 63 10.34 0.59 -1.19
C ILE A 63 9.43 1.45 -2.08
N TRP A 64 8.94 2.57 -1.55
CA TRP A 64 8.07 3.47 -2.32
C TRP A 64 8.74 3.97 -3.61
N SER A 65 10.01 4.36 -3.52
CA SER A 65 10.78 4.80 -4.70
C SER A 65 10.96 3.66 -5.71
N SER A 66 11.14 2.42 -5.25
CA SER A 66 11.26 1.25 -6.15
C SER A 66 9.92 0.95 -6.83
N VAL A 67 8.81 1.01 -6.10
CA VAL A 67 7.45 0.92 -6.65
C VAL A 67 7.26 1.95 -7.74
N ARG A 68 7.53 3.22 -7.47
CA ARG A 68 7.42 4.30 -8.47
C ARG A 68 8.33 4.12 -9.67
N ARG A 69 9.61 3.78 -9.47
CA ARG A 69 10.56 3.58 -10.57
C ARG A 69 10.16 2.42 -11.50
N SER A 70 9.42 1.45 -10.99
CA SER A 70 8.87 0.36 -11.81
C SER A 70 7.58 0.74 -12.56
N GLY A 71 7.17 2.00 -12.50
CA GLY A 71 6.05 2.56 -13.27
C GLY A 71 4.72 2.61 -12.53
N TRP A 72 4.68 2.19 -11.25
CA TRP A 72 3.47 2.29 -10.45
C TRP A 72 3.12 3.73 -10.11
N ARG A 73 1.81 4.02 -10.14
CA ARG A 73 1.23 5.30 -9.79
C ARG A 73 0.21 5.12 -8.67
N CYS A 74 0.02 6.15 -7.86
CA CYS A 74 -1.06 6.24 -6.89
C CYS A 74 -1.93 7.45 -7.23
N GLU A 75 -3.25 7.26 -7.28
CA GLU A 75 -4.21 8.29 -7.61
C GLU A 75 -5.28 8.42 -6.52
N LEU A 76 -5.52 9.65 -6.06
CA LEU A 76 -6.55 9.99 -5.08
C LEU A 76 -7.82 10.45 -5.78
N VAL A 77 -8.94 9.86 -5.39
CA VAL A 77 -10.26 10.05 -6.00
C VAL A 77 -11.35 10.15 -4.94
N GLU A 78 -12.55 10.60 -5.30
CA GLU A 78 -13.70 10.61 -4.41
C GLU A 78 -14.24 9.19 -4.22
N PHE A 79 -14.50 8.48 -5.33
CA PHE A 79 -14.84 7.04 -5.34
C PHE A 79 -13.93 6.26 -6.29
N VAL A 80 -13.64 4.99 -5.98
CA VAL A 80 -12.86 4.10 -6.86
C VAL A 80 -13.43 4.05 -8.28
N VAL A 81 -14.75 3.97 -8.39
CA VAL A 81 -15.45 3.87 -9.68
C VAL A 81 -15.44 5.15 -10.51
N ASP A 82 -15.05 6.30 -9.94
CA ASP A 82 -14.87 7.53 -10.73
C ASP A 82 -13.65 7.42 -11.63
N ARG A 83 -12.63 6.68 -11.16
CA ARG A 83 -11.40 6.44 -11.91
C ARG A 83 -11.42 5.16 -12.72
N ALA A 84 -12.14 4.14 -12.26
CA ALA A 84 -12.28 2.85 -12.92
C ALA A 84 -13.77 2.53 -13.15
N PRO A 85 -14.46 3.25 -14.06
CA PRO A 85 -15.90 3.11 -14.26
C PRO A 85 -16.32 1.71 -14.73
N GLU A 86 -15.42 0.96 -15.36
CA GLU A 86 -15.63 -0.45 -15.73
C GLU A 86 -15.80 -1.38 -14.52
N LEU A 87 -15.36 -0.96 -13.34
CA LEU A 87 -15.57 -1.71 -12.09
C LEU A 87 -16.96 -1.45 -11.50
N LYS A 88 -17.71 -0.47 -12.01
CA LYS A 88 -19.04 -0.16 -11.51
C LYS A 88 -19.94 -1.38 -11.61
N SER A 89 -20.62 -1.70 -10.51
CA SER A 89 -21.46 -2.89 -10.36
C SER A 89 -20.74 -4.25 -10.43
N ALA A 90 -19.45 -4.30 -10.73
CA ALA A 90 -18.67 -5.53 -10.63
C ALA A 90 -18.38 -5.88 -9.17
N ARG A 91 -18.38 -7.17 -8.85
CA ARG A 91 -18.07 -7.68 -7.50
C ARG A 91 -16.57 -7.89 -7.35
N PRO A 92 -15.92 -7.34 -6.30
CA PRO A 92 -14.53 -7.65 -6.01
C PRO A 92 -14.32 -9.14 -5.70
N ARG A 93 -13.15 -9.67 -6.04
CA ARG A 93 -12.81 -11.08 -5.78
C ARG A 93 -12.87 -11.37 -4.28
N GLY A 94 -13.57 -12.43 -3.89
CA GLY A 94 -13.62 -12.89 -2.49
C GLY A 94 -14.56 -12.11 -1.58
N TRP A 95 -15.27 -11.10 -2.10
CA TRP A 95 -16.26 -10.36 -1.34
C TRP A 95 -17.64 -11.05 -1.36
N PRO A 96 -18.48 -10.82 -0.33
CA PRO A 96 -19.83 -11.38 -0.29
C PRO A 96 -20.70 -10.99 -1.50
N GLU A 97 -21.74 -11.78 -1.75
CA GLU A 97 -22.75 -11.43 -2.75
C GLU A 97 -23.43 -10.09 -2.42
N GLY A 98 -23.81 -9.35 -3.48
CA GLY A 98 -24.39 -8.02 -3.38
C GLY A 98 -23.39 -6.90 -3.08
N VAL A 99 -22.10 -7.22 -2.90
CA VAL A 99 -21.05 -6.21 -2.76
C VAL A 99 -20.44 -5.85 -4.12
N THR A 100 -20.28 -4.55 -4.40
CA THR A 100 -19.65 -4.04 -5.63
C THR A 100 -18.45 -3.16 -5.31
N TRP A 101 -17.65 -2.82 -6.32
CA TRP A 101 -16.54 -1.86 -6.18
C TRP A 101 -16.96 -0.46 -5.73
N GLU A 102 -18.25 -0.12 -5.78
CA GLU A 102 -18.76 1.16 -5.23
C GLU A 102 -18.66 1.23 -3.69
N GLN A 103 -18.44 0.09 -3.05
CA GLN A 103 -18.33 -0.03 -1.59
C GLN A 103 -16.88 -0.22 -1.11
N VAL A 104 -15.92 -0.12 -2.02
CA VAL A 104 -14.50 -0.29 -1.74
C VAL A 104 -13.81 1.08 -1.79
N ASP A 105 -12.85 1.29 -0.90
CA ASP A 105 -12.08 2.52 -0.72
C ASP A 105 -10.69 2.49 -1.37
N ALA A 106 -10.28 1.36 -1.94
CA ALA A 106 -9.10 1.30 -2.79
C ALA A 106 -9.12 0.11 -3.76
N VAL A 107 -8.23 0.17 -4.76
CA VAL A 107 -7.95 -0.97 -5.64
C VAL A 107 -6.54 -0.91 -6.22
N HIS A 108 -5.89 -2.07 -6.26
CA HIS A 108 -4.68 -2.34 -7.02
C HIS A 108 -5.01 -2.92 -8.40
N LEU A 109 -4.67 -2.17 -9.45
CA LEU A 109 -4.87 -2.52 -10.86
C LEU A 109 -3.52 -2.83 -11.53
N PRO A 110 -3.09 -4.11 -11.56
CA PRO A 110 -1.76 -4.47 -12.03
C PRO A 110 -1.52 -4.29 -13.52
N ALA A 111 -2.55 -4.42 -14.34
CA ALA A 111 -2.43 -4.18 -15.79
C ALA A 111 -2.03 -2.73 -16.10
N ASP A 112 -2.52 -1.78 -15.29
CA ASP A 112 -2.29 -0.34 -15.47
C ASP A 112 -1.18 0.21 -14.57
N LYS A 113 -0.58 -0.65 -13.73
CA LYS A 113 0.33 -0.28 -12.63
C LYS A 113 -0.23 0.88 -11.80
N LEU A 114 -1.47 0.75 -11.37
CA LEU A 114 -2.22 1.82 -10.74
C LEU A 114 -2.78 1.39 -9.39
N LEU A 115 -2.54 2.22 -8.38
CA LEU A 115 -3.21 2.18 -7.09
C LEU A 115 -4.22 3.32 -7.07
N ILE A 116 -5.46 3.02 -6.75
CA ILE A 116 -6.53 4.02 -6.59
C ILE A 116 -6.92 4.02 -5.12
N LEU A 117 -6.88 5.19 -4.49
CA LEU A 117 -7.30 5.41 -3.10
C LEU A 117 -8.47 6.40 -3.12
N ALA A 118 -9.60 6.01 -2.55
CA ALA A 118 -10.83 6.78 -2.54
C ALA A 118 -11.11 7.37 -1.16
N GLU A 119 -11.48 8.65 -1.14
CA GLU A 119 -11.90 9.34 0.08
C GLU A 119 -13.24 8.80 0.61
N LYS A 120 -14.12 8.34 -0.28
CA LYS A 120 -15.47 7.92 0.04
C LYS A 120 -15.77 6.55 -0.54
N ARG A 121 -16.71 5.88 0.12
CA ARG A 121 -17.31 4.62 -0.35
C ARG A 121 -18.81 4.63 -0.06
N ARG A 122 -19.54 3.77 -0.75
CA ARG A 122 -20.94 3.49 -0.41
C ARG A 122 -21.01 2.38 0.64
N THR A 123 -21.99 2.45 1.53
CA THR A 123 -22.36 1.31 2.38
C THR A 123 -23.25 0.35 1.59
N ARG A 124 -23.58 -0.82 2.18
CA ARG A 124 -24.59 -1.72 1.60
C ARG A 124 -25.98 -1.07 1.44
N ALA A 125 -26.30 -0.07 2.25
CA ALA A 125 -27.53 0.70 2.14
C ALA A 125 -27.45 1.82 1.07
N GLY A 126 -26.33 1.95 0.36
CA GLY A 126 -26.10 2.97 -0.65
C GLY A 126 -25.69 4.35 -0.10
N THR A 127 -25.66 4.51 1.22
CA THR A 127 -25.21 5.73 1.90
C THR A 127 -23.73 5.99 1.61
N VAL A 128 -23.40 7.22 1.24
CA VAL A 128 -22.00 7.65 1.08
C VAL A 128 -21.39 7.90 2.46
N VAL A 129 -20.22 7.31 2.70
CA VAL A 129 -19.44 7.51 3.93
C VAL A 129 -17.98 7.76 3.58
N ALA A 130 -17.27 8.50 4.42
CA ALA A 130 -15.81 8.64 4.30
C ALA A 130 -15.12 7.28 4.54
N ALA A 131 -13.99 7.07 3.88
CA ALA A 131 -13.08 5.98 4.15
C ALA A 131 -12.41 6.24 5.51
N ASP A 132 -12.52 5.28 6.42
CA ASP A 132 -12.08 5.37 7.82
C ASP A 132 -10.81 4.53 8.10
N ARG A 133 -10.24 3.94 7.05
CA ARG A 133 -9.12 3.00 7.10
C ARG A 133 -8.02 3.31 6.09
N VAL A 134 -7.92 4.59 5.70
CA VAL A 134 -7.06 5.12 4.62
C VAL A 134 -5.61 4.63 4.76
N ALA A 135 -5.03 4.78 5.96
CA ALA A 135 -3.63 4.46 6.18
C ALA A 135 -3.31 2.97 6.00
N GLY A 136 -4.14 2.09 6.58
CA GLY A 136 -3.98 0.65 6.47
C GLY A 136 -4.19 0.14 5.04
N VAL A 137 -5.24 0.65 4.38
CA VAL A 137 -5.55 0.32 2.99
C VAL A 137 -4.44 0.77 2.04
N LEU A 138 -3.91 2.00 2.17
CA LEU A 138 -2.79 2.45 1.34
C LEU A 138 -1.58 1.54 1.47
N ARG A 139 -1.19 1.18 2.70
CA ARG A 139 -0.06 0.27 2.91
C ARG A 139 -0.33 -1.11 2.31
N HIS A 140 -1.56 -1.60 2.37
CA HIS A 140 -1.95 -2.87 1.74
C HIS A 140 -1.81 -2.81 0.22
N GLU A 141 -2.33 -1.77 -0.44
CA GLU A 141 -2.20 -1.61 -1.89
C GLU A 141 -0.74 -1.46 -2.34
N VAL A 142 0.08 -0.73 -1.56
CA VAL A 142 1.53 -0.66 -1.79
C VAL A 142 2.18 -2.03 -1.54
N GLY A 143 1.69 -2.81 -0.59
CA GLY A 143 2.11 -4.19 -0.34
C GLY A 143 1.91 -5.08 -1.57
N HIS A 144 0.77 -4.98 -2.26
CA HIS A 144 0.55 -5.66 -3.53
C HIS A 144 1.52 -5.19 -4.62
N ALA A 145 1.70 -3.88 -4.80
CA ALA A 145 2.66 -3.36 -5.76
C ALA A 145 4.10 -3.81 -5.44
N TYR A 146 4.45 -3.89 -4.15
CA TYR A 146 5.74 -4.36 -3.67
C TYR A 146 5.95 -5.85 -3.95
N ASP A 147 4.90 -6.66 -3.76
CA ASP A 147 4.91 -8.10 -4.00
C ASP A 147 5.32 -8.45 -5.43
N VAL A 148 4.79 -7.69 -6.40
CA VAL A 148 5.02 -7.94 -7.83
C VAL A 148 6.30 -7.29 -8.37
N LEU A 149 7.03 -6.52 -7.56
CA LEU A 149 8.23 -5.83 -8.04
C LEU A 149 9.28 -6.79 -8.59
N GLY A 150 9.65 -6.53 -9.85
CA GLY A 150 10.65 -7.30 -10.57
C GLY A 150 10.12 -8.58 -11.20
N ALA A 151 8.88 -9.00 -10.92
CA ALA A 151 8.30 -10.20 -11.52
C ALA A 151 7.91 -10.05 -13.01
N GLU A 152 8.05 -8.84 -13.56
CA GLU A 152 7.98 -8.58 -15.01
C GLU A 152 9.18 -9.19 -15.76
N ASP A 153 10.31 -9.38 -15.08
CA ASP A 153 11.39 -10.21 -15.58
C ASP A 153 10.95 -11.67 -15.41
N ALA A 154 10.81 -12.41 -16.52
CA ALA A 154 10.42 -13.83 -16.51
C ALA A 154 11.28 -14.72 -15.60
N ARG A 155 12.44 -14.23 -15.15
CA ARG A 155 13.35 -14.89 -14.20
C ARG A 155 12.98 -14.66 -12.72
N ARG A 156 12.06 -13.76 -12.41
CA ARG A 156 11.69 -13.39 -11.04
C ARG A 156 10.21 -13.68 -10.81
N SER A 157 9.92 -14.24 -9.64
CA SER A 157 8.55 -14.48 -9.17
C SER A 157 8.12 -13.40 -8.18
N TYR A 158 6.81 -13.29 -7.95
CA TYR A 158 6.26 -12.49 -6.85
C TYR A 158 6.96 -12.84 -5.54
N ARG A 159 7.16 -11.85 -4.66
CA ARG A 159 7.83 -12.04 -3.36
C ARG A 159 7.08 -13.04 -2.48
N SER A 160 5.76 -12.97 -2.52
CA SER A 160 4.84 -13.92 -1.90
C SER A 160 5.04 -15.34 -2.44
N SER A 161 5.63 -15.51 -3.63
CA SER A 161 5.91 -16.82 -4.24
C SER A 161 7.35 -17.31 -4.03
N GLN A 162 8.21 -16.52 -3.39
CA GLN A 162 9.58 -16.92 -3.08
C GLN A 162 9.61 -17.89 -1.90
N ASP A 163 10.59 -18.81 -1.91
CA ASP A 163 10.64 -19.92 -0.97
C ASP A 163 10.56 -19.54 0.51
N PRO A 164 11.27 -18.48 1.00
CA PRO A 164 11.18 -18.10 2.40
C PRO A 164 9.76 -17.69 2.84
N PHE A 165 9.07 -16.87 2.04
CA PHE A 165 7.70 -16.46 2.34
C PHE A 165 6.73 -17.63 2.20
N ARG A 166 6.86 -18.39 1.11
CA ARG A 166 5.99 -19.54 0.84
C ARG A 166 6.08 -20.58 1.94
N ALA A 167 7.27 -20.88 2.44
CA ALA A 167 7.47 -21.80 3.54
C ALA A 167 6.79 -21.30 4.83
N ALA A 168 6.95 -20.02 5.17
CA ALA A 168 6.28 -19.41 6.32
C ALA A 168 4.74 -19.47 6.20
N TYR A 169 4.19 -19.07 5.05
CA TYR A 169 2.76 -19.12 4.78
C TYR A 169 2.20 -20.54 4.87
N MET A 170 2.88 -21.55 4.29
CA MET A 170 2.40 -22.93 4.32
C MET A 170 2.46 -23.52 5.73
N ALA A 171 3.50 -23.20 6.51
CA ALA A 171 3.62 -23.63 7.90
C ALA A 171 2.51 -23.03 8.78
N ASP A 172 2.23 -21.73 8.62
CA ASP A 172 1.15 -21.05 9.34
C ASP A 172 -0.22 -21.60 8.91
N ARG A 173 -0.47 -21.69 7.60
CA ARG A 173 -1.70 -22.28 7.03
C ARG A 173 -1.97 -23.70 7.55
N GLY A 174 -0.95 -24.53 7.69
CA GLY A 174 -1.08 -25.90 8.21
C GLY A 174 -1.39 -25.97 9.71
N ALA A 175 -1.18 -24.88 10.45
CA ALA A 175 -1.45 -24.78 11.88
C ALA A 175 -2.78 -24.08 12.23
N ILE A 176 -3.48 -23.52 11.23
CA ILE A 176 -4.76 -22.83 11.43
C ILE A 176 -5.84 -23.85 11.80
N SER A 177 -6.54 -23.59 12.90
CA SER A 177 -7.68 -24.40 13.36
C SER A 177 -8.85 -24.33 12.37
N ALA A 178 -9.75 -25.33 12.37
CA ALA A 178 -10.94 -25.29 11.51
C ALA A 178 -11.83 -24.07 11.78
N GLU A 179 -11.91 -23.63 13.04
CA GLU A 179 -12.65 -22.44 13.45
C GLU A 179 -12.01 -21.16 12.88
N ASP A 180 -10.69 -21.04 12.99
CA ASP A 180 -9.93 -19.92 12.42
C ASP A 180 -9.97 -19.92 10.89
N ALA A 181 -9.96 -21.09 10.26
CA ALA A 181 -9.98 -21.21 8.81
C ALA A 181 -11.23 -20.54 8.20
N ALA A 182 -12.37 -20.63 8.88
CA ALA A 182 -13.59 -19.94 8.45
C ALA A 182 -13.44 -18.41 8.52
N ARG A 183 -12.85 -17.89 9.60
CA ARG A 183 -12.56 -16.45 9.75
C ARG A 183 -11.53 -15.97 8.73
N MET A 184 -10.52 -16.79 8.44
CA MET A 184 -9.40 -16.49 7.55
C MET A 184 -9.66 -16.92 6.09
N ALA A 185 -10.89 -17.26 5.71
CA ALA A 185 -11.21 -17.81 4.39
C ALA A 185 -10.69 -16.95 3.22
N TYR A 186 -10.69 -15.62 3.38
CA TYR A 186 -10.13 -14.68 2.40
C TYR A 186 -8.62 -14.89 2.18
N TYR A 187 -7.86 -15.06 3.26
CA TYR A 187 -6.40 -15.31 3.27
C TYR A 187 -6.02 -16.75 2.89
N LEU A 188 -7.00 -17.65 2.84
CA LEU A 188 -6.83 -19.09 2.53
C LEU A 188 -7.32 -19.46 1.13
N GLN A 189 -7.63 -18.47 0.29
CA GLN A 189 -8.03 -18.68 -1.10
C GLN A 189 -7.02 -19.56 -1.86
N ALA A 190 -7.54 -20.30 -2.84
CA ALA A 190 -6.75 -21.23 -3.64
C ALA A 190 -5.66 -20.52 -4.47
N ARG A 191 -4.65 -21.30 -4.86
CA ARG A 191 -3.50 -20.85 -5.66
C ARG A 191 -2.75 -19.73 -4.94
N ASP A 192 -2.41 -18.67 -5.68
CA ASP A 192 -1.57 -17.59 -5.19
C ASP A 192 -2.36 -16.47 -4.51
N ALA A 193 -3.69 -16.42 -4.71
CA ALA A 193 -4.53 -15.35 -4.19
C ALA A 193 -4.38 -15.19 -2.68
N GLY A 194 -4.66 -16.23 -1.89
CA GLY A 194 -4.56 -16.13 -0.43
C GLY A 194 -3.15 -15.73 0.06
N ARG A 195 -2.11 -16.17 -0.65
CA ARG A 195 -0.72 -15.86 -0.32
C ARG A 195 -0.35 -14.40 -0.62
N GLN A 196 -0.86 -13.85 -1.73
CA GLN A 196 -0.71 -12.43 -2.08
C GLN A 196 -1.46 -11.52 -1.12
N GLU A 197 -2.69 -11.89 -0.73
CA GLU A 197 -3.47 -11.13 0.27
C GLU A 197 -2.75 -11.12 1.64
N VAL A 198 -2.22 -12.27 2.09
CA VAL A 198 -1.45 -12.34 3.34
C VAL A 198 -0.15 -11.54 3.25
N PHE A 199 0.50 -11.50 2.08
CA PHE A 199 1.67 -10.65 1.88
C PHE A 199 1.32 -9.17 2.04
N ALA A 200 0.30 -8.68 1.33
CA ALA A 200 -0.12 -7.28 1.38
C ALA A 200 -0.59 -6.87 2.79
N GLU A 201 -1.38 -7.72 3.44
CA GLU A 201 -1.89 -7.42 4.78
C GLU A 201 -0.78 -7.47 5.84
N SER A 202 0.13 -8.45 5.77
CA SER A 202 1.28 -8.49 6.71
C SER A 202 2.24 -7.32 6.51
N PHE A 203 2.40 -6.85 5.27
CA PHE A 203 3.15 -5.63 4.96
C PHE A 203 2.51 -4.41 5.63
N ALA A 204 1.20 -4.25 5.50
CA ALA A 204 0.46 -3.16 6.13
C ALA A 204 0.56 -3.21 7.67
N ALA A 205 0.28 -4.37 8.26
CA ALA A 205 0.35 -4.58 9.70
C ALA A 205 1.76 -4.33 10.26
N ALA A 206 2.81 -4.78 9.57
CA ALA A 206 4.19 -4.55 10.01
C ALA A 206 4.62 -3.06 9.98
N LEU A 207 3.92 -2.22 9.22
CA LEU A 207 4.17 -0.79 9.08
C LEU A 207 3.22 0.09 9.92
N GLY A 208 2.50 -0.50 10.88
CA GLY A 208 1.70 0.26 11.84
C GLY A 208 0.18 0.09 11.71
N GLY A 209 -0.28 -0.93 11.00
CA GLY A 209 -1.68 -1.39 11.06
C GLY A 209 -2.21 -1.90 9.72
N GLY A 210 -3.02 -2.96 9.77
CA GLY A 210 -3.61 -3.64 8.62
C GLY A 210 -4.71 -2.85 7.92
N SER A 211 -5.17 -3.33 6.77
CA SER A 211 -6.30 -2.74 6.02
C SER A 211 -7.65 -3.06 6.67
N ASP A 212 -7.73 -4.10 7.50
CA ASP A 212 -8.91 -4.44 8.29
C ASP A 212 -8.53 -4.54 9.78
N PRO A 213 -8.71 -3.46 10.57
CA PRO A 213 -8.37 -3.45 11.99
C PRO A 213 -9.07 -4.56 12.80
N ALA A 214 -10.28 -4.98 12.38
CA ALA A 214 -11.01 -6.05 13.06
C ALA A 214 -10.39 -7.43 12.84
N ARG A 215 -9.58 -7.59 11.78
CA ARG A 215 -8.92 -8.86 11.43
C ARG A 215 -7.42 -8.86 11.69
N GLU A 216 -6.80 -7.73 11.99
CA GLU A 216 -5.35 -7.63 12.20
C GLU A 216 -4.85 -8.56 13.32
N ALA A 217 -5.58 -8.63 14.43
CA ALA A 217 -5.25 -9.51 15.56
C ALA A 217 -5.32 -11.00 15.16
N ASP A 218 -6.35 -11.37 14.40
CA ASP A 218 -6.50 -12.73 13.88
C ASP A 218 -5.41 -13.07 12.86
N LEU A 219 -5.07 -12.14 11.96
CA LEU A 219 -3.98 -12.33 11.01
C LEU A 219 -2.65 -12.57 11.74
N SER A 220 -2.32 -11.72 12.72
CA SER A 220 -1.06 -11.84 13.46
C SER A 220 -0.97 -13.15 14.26
N ARG A 221 -2.11 -13.62 14.78
CA ARG A 221 -2.22 -14.88 15.51
C ARG A 221 -2.17 -16.10 14.60
N CYS A 222 -2.81 -16.04 13.43
CA CYS A 222 -2.89 -17.15 12.48
C CYS A 222 -1.66 -17.25 11.57
N PHE A 223 -0.95 -16.15 11.32
CA PHE A 223 0.22 -16.07 10.45
C PHE A 223 1.48 -15.51 11.15
N PRO A 224 1.88 -16.04 12.33
CA PRO A 224 3.00 -15.49 13.10
C PRO A 224 4.35 -15.61 12.39
N ARG A 225 4.59 -16.67 11.62
CA ARG A 225 5.87 -16.85 10.88
C ARG A 225 5.95 -15.89 9.70
N VAL A 226 4.83 -15.68 9.00
CA VAL A 226 4.74 -14.64 7.96
C VAL A 226 5.04 -13.28 8.55
N MET A 227 4.44 -12.94 9.70
CA MET A 227 4.69 -11.64 10.35
C MET A 227 6.17 -11.46 10.75
N THR A 228 6.81 -12.51 11.28
CA THR A 228 8.25 -12.48 11.57
C THR A 228 9.06 -12.28 10.29
N TRP A 229 8.74 -13.00 9.22
CA TRP A 229 9.41 -12.85 7.92
C TRP A 229 9.27 -11.42 7.38
N MET A 230 8.05 -10.85 7.41
CA MET A 230 7.77 -9.54 6.86
C MET A 230 8.54 -8.43 7.58
N ARG A 231 8.57 -8.48 8.92
CA ARG A 231 9.38 -7.53 9.71
C ARG A 231 10.87 -7.64 9.37
N GLY A 232 11.40 -8.86 9.24
CA GLY A 232 12.78 -9.08 8.83
C GLY A 232 13.08 -8.56 7.43
N GLU A 233 12.16 -8.72 6.47
CA GLU A 233 12.31 -8.17 5.12
C GLU A 233 12.32 -6.64 5.11
N LEU A 234 11.41 -6.00 5.85
CA LEU A 234 11.36 -4.53 5.97
C LEU A 234 12.61 -3.98 6.64
N GLU A 235 13.11 -4.64 7.68
CA GLU A 235 14.35 -4.26 8.35
C GLU A 235 15.56 -4.39 7.43
N ARG A 236 15.69 -5.53 6.72
CA ARG A 236 16.77 -5.78 5.76
C ARG A 236 16.81 -4.71 4.68
N VAL A 237 15.67 -4.43 4.05
CA VAL A 237 15.56 -3.43 2.98
C VAL A 237 15.92 -2.02 3.49
N SER A 238 15.50 -1.68 4.70
CA SER A 238 15.83 -0.39 5.32
C SER A 238 17.33 -0.27 5.61
N ARG A 239 17.95 -1.34 6.11
CA ARG A 239 19.39 -1.40 6.40
C ARG A 239 20.24 -1.30 5.13
N ASP A 240 19.90 -2.07 4.09
CA ASP A 240 20.61 -2.08 2.81
C ASP A 240 20.58 -0.70 2.13
N SER A 241 19.56 0.11 2.43
CA SER A 241 19.40 1.47 1.89
C SER A 241 20.16 2.54 2.68
N ALA A 242 20.45 2.28 3.95
CA ALA A 242 21.20 3.19 4.82
C ALA A 242 22.72 3.02 4.68
N ALA A 243 23.18 1.88 4.13
CA ALA A 243 24.60 1.65 3.92
C ALA A 243 25.15 2.70 2.92
N PRO A 244 26.18 3.48 3.31
CA PRO A 244 26.79 4.44 2.39
C PRO A 244 27.31 3.69 1.17
N SER A 245 26.99 4.19 -0.03
CA SER A 245 27.51 3.66 -1.29
C SER A 245 29.03 3.82 -1.30
N SER A 246 29.74 2.83 -0.75
CA SER A 246 31.20 2.83 -0.59
C SER A 246 31.94 2.61 -1.91
N ALA A 247 31.24 2.58 -3.04
CA ALA A 247 31.79 2.25 -4.36
C ALA A 247 32.17 3.47 -5.22
N ALA A 248 32.20 4.70 -4.69
CA ALA A 248 32.63 5.89 -5.45
C ALA A 248 34.13 6.25 -5.29
N GLY A 249 34.95 5.36 -4.71
CA GLY A 249 36.32 5.68 -4.30
C GLY A 249 37.40 4.68 -4.72
N SER A 250 37.62 4.49 -6.01
CA SER A 250 38.95 4.14 -6.55
C SER A 250 38.98 4.54 -8.02
N GLY A 251 39.40 5.77 -8.27
CA GLY A 251 39.70 6.24 -9.61
C GLY A 251 40.78 5.37 -10.28
N PRO A 252 40.89 5.42 -11.61
CA PRO A 252 41.92 4.70 -12.32
C PRO A 252 43.30 5.24 -11.91
N GLU A 253 44.02 4.46 -11.12
CA GLU A 253 45.45 4.65 -10.94
C GLU A 253 46.09 4.53 -12.32
N THR A 254 46.51 5.68 -12.83
CA THR A 254 47.07 5.86 -14.17
C THR A 254 48.47 5.25 -14.15
N ALA A 255 48.55 3.93 -14.29
CA ALA A 255 49.82 3.24 -14.47
C ALA A 255 50.35 3.51 -15.88
N MET A 256 51.23 4.51 -15.95
CA MET A 256 52.03 4.89 -17.11
C MET A 256 52.90 3.70 -17.56
N ARG A 257 52.38 2.86 -18.45
CA ARG A 257 53.16 1.81 -19.13
C ARG A 257 54.15 2.46 -20.09
N THR A 258 55.41 2.51 -19.67
CA THR A 258 56.54 2.84 -20.55
C THR A 258 56.68 1.77 -21.64
N ARG A 259 56.60 2.19 -22.91
CA ARG A 259 56.89 1.35 -24.07
C ARG A 259 58.40 1.07 -24.10
N ARG A 260 58.82 -0.17 -23.78
CA ARG A 260 60.14 -0.67 -24.19
C ARG A 260 60.05 -1.16 -25.63
N GLY A 261 60.90 -0.59 -26.48
CA GLY A 261 60.93 -0.82 -27.93
C GLY A 261 61.46 -2.19 -28.36
N PRO A 262 61.34 -2.51 -29.66
CA PRO A 262 61.74 -3.80 -30.21
C PRO A 262 63.28 -3.91 -30.29
N ARG A 263 63.83 -4.97 -29.68
CA ARG A 263 65.20 -5.42 -29.95
C ARG A 263 65.20 -6.30 -31.20
N TRP A 264 65.84 -5.78 -32.22
CA TRP A 264 66.31 -6.51 -33.39
C TRP A 264 67.32 -7.58 -32.97
N PHE A 265 67.17 -8.82 -33.46
CA PHE A 265 68.33 -9.65 -33.78
C PHE A 265 68.07 -10.44 -35.07
N ARG A 266 69.11 -10.42 -35.91
CA ARG A 266 69.22 -11.02 -37.23
C ARG A 266 69.79 -12.45 -37.12
N ARG A 267 69.45 -13.22 -38.16
CA ARG A 267 70.02 -14.48 -38.67
C ARG A 267 69.63 -15.74 -37.91
#